data_AF-A0A2S8NVJ5-F1
#
_entry.id   AF-A0A2S8NVJ5-F1
#
_cell.length_a   1.000
_cell.length_b   1.000
_cell.length_c   1.000
_cell.angle_alpha   90.00
_cell.angle_beta   90.00
_cell.angle_gamma   90.00
#
_symmetry.space_group_name_H-M   'P 1'
#
loop_
_entity.id
_entity.type
_entity.pdbx_description
1 polymer ?
#
loop_
_entity_poly.entity_id
_entity_poly.type
_entity_poly.pdbx_seq_one_letter_code
_entity_poly.pdbx_strand_id
1 'polypeptide(L)' 'RQKLNQIYVDRTGQSLEKIERDTDRDFFMSADEAKTYGIIDQVLSRPINS' A
#
# COMPACT_ATOMS: atom_id res chain seq x y z
N ARG A 1 2.43 -17.17 -2.79
CA ARG A 1 2.94 -15.79 -2.58
C ARG A 1 3.10 -15.03 -3.91
N GLN A 2 3.75 -15.61 -4.94
CA GLN A 2 3.94 -14.95 -6.26
C GLN A 2 2.68 -14.33 -6.92
N LYS A 3 1.53 -15.04 -6.96
CA LYS A 3 0.30 -14.50 -7.58
C LYS A 3 -0.20 -13.20 -6.93
N LEU A 4 -0.03 -13.09 -5.60
CA LEU A 4 -0.44 -11.91 -4.85
C LEU A 4 0.50 -10.74 -5.16
N ASN A 5 1.81 -11.03 -5.19
CA ASN A 5 2.84 -10.03 -5.47
C ASN A 5 2.68 -9.44 -6.88
N GLN A 6 2.31 -10.27 -7.86
CA GLN A 6 2.05 -9.79 -9.22
C GLN A 6 0.87 -8.81 -9.28
N ILE A 7 -0.21 -9.06 -8.54
CA ILE A 7 -1.36 -8.14 -8.45
C ILE A 7 -0.92 -6.80 -7.85
N TYR A 8 -0.04 -6.81 -6.84
CA TYR A 8 0.50 -5.60 -6.26
C TYR A 8 1.37 -4.82 -7.24
N VAL A 9 2.25 -5.48 -7.99
CA VAL A 9 3.06 -4.85 -9.06
C VAL A 9 2.16 -4.14 -10.07
N ASP A 10 1.12 -4.84 -10.54
CA ASP A 10 0.21 -4.31 -11.57
C ASP A 10 -0.63 -3.12 -11.08
N ARG A 11 -0.99 -3.11 -9.78
CA ARG A 11 -1.84 -2.08 -9.16
C ARG A 11 -1.06 -0.87 -8.65
N THR A 12 0.16 -1.09 -8.15
CA THR A 12 0.97 -0.05 -7.49
C THR A 12 2.07 0.51 -8.39
N GLY A 13 2.40 -0.19 -9.49
CA GLY A 13 3.53 0.16 -10.37
C GLY A 13 4.90 -0.09 -9.72
N GLN A 14 4.95 -0.72 -8.56
CA GLN A 14 6.21 -1.00 -7.85
C GLN A 14 6.84 -2.30 -8.33
N SER A 15 8.17 -2.42 -8.20
CA SER A 15 8.88 -3.63 -8.64
C SER A 15 8.55 -4.85 -7.78
N LEU A 16 8.59 -6.03 -8.38
CA LEU A 16 8.34 -7.31 -7.68
C LEU A 16 9.27 -7.49 -6.48
N GLU A 17 10.54 -7.10 -6.62
CA GLU A 17 11.55 -7.18 -5.57
C GLU A 17 11.21 -6.29 -4.36
N LYS A 18 10.62 -5.11 -4.60
CA LYS A 18 10.16 -4.21 -3.54
C LYS A 18 8.92 -4.78 -2.83
N ILE A 19 7.95 -5.29 -3.60
CA ILE A 19 6.77 -5.97 -3.04
C ILE A 19 7.17 -7.19 -2.21
N GLU A 20 8.11 -8.02 -2.69
CA GLU A 20 8.58 -9.20 -1.95
C GLU A 20 9.24 -8.83 -0.63
N ARG A 21 10.04 -7.77 -0.61
CA ARG A 21 10.68 -7.27 0.61
C ARG A 21 9.68 -6.69 1.61
N ASP A 22 8.69 -5.96 1.11
CA ASP A 22 7.68 -5.29 1.95
C ASP A 22 6.57 -6.25 2.41
N THR A 23 6.38 -7.40 1.74
CA THR A 23 5.41 -8.43 2.14
C THR A 23 6.00 -9.54 3.02
N ASP A 24 7.32 -9.56 3.25
CA ASP A 24 7.98 -10.59 4.06
C ASP A 24 7.97 -10.29 5.57
N ARG A 25 7.80 -9.02 5.94
CA ARG A 25 7.53 -8.61 7.33
C ARG A 25 6.26 -7.80 7.36
N ASP A 26 5.44 -8.00 8.40
CA ASP A 26 4.21 -7.23 8.59
C ASP A 26 4.52 -5.73 8.54
N PHE A 27 4.28 -5.12 7.37
CA PHE A 27 4.58 -3.72 7.08
C PHE A 27 3.39 -2.87 7.52
N PHE A 28 3.40 -2.47 8.77
CA PHE A 28 2.47 -1.47 9.28
C PHE A 28 2.90 -0.10 8.75
N MET A 29 2.12 0.45 7.82
CA MET A 29 2.29 1.81 7.33
C MET A 29 1.30 2.73 8.04
N SER A 30 1.75 3.94 8.35
CA SER A 30 0.87 5.04 8.73
C SER A 30 -0.04 5.43 7.56
N ALA A 31 -1.14 6.16 7.83
CA ALA A 31 -2.08 6.56 6.79
C ALA A 31 -1.41 7.41 5.68
N ASP A 32 -0.45 8.27 6.05
CA ASP A 32 0.31 9.08 5.09
C ASP A 32 1.28 8.25 4.23
N GLU A 33 1.91 7.23 4.84
CA GLU A 33 2.77 6.28 4.12
C GLU A 33 1.95 5.43 3.14
N ALA A 34 0.78 4.94 3.55
CA ALA A 34 -0.11 4.18 2.68
C ALA A 34 -0.60 5.00 1.48
N LYS A 35 -0.82 6.31 1.67
CA LYS A 35 -1.15 7.24 0.58
C LYS A 35 0.03 7.41 -0.39
N THR A 36 1.22 7.65 0.15
CA THR A 36 2.44 7.81 -0.66
C THR A 36 2.79 6.52 -1.42
N TYR A 37 2.51 5.36 -0.84
CA TYR A 37 2.72 4.06 -1.45
C TYR A 37 1.72 3.75 -2.57
N GLY A 38 0.62 4.51 -2.67
CA GLY A 38 -0.45 4.32 -3.66
C GLY A 38 -1.48 3.27 -3.28
N ILE A 39 -1.58 2.92 -1.99
CA ILE A 39 -2.59 1.97 -1.48
C ILE A 39 -3.95 2.67 -1.28
N ILE A 40 -3.93 3.95 -0.92
CA ILE A 40 -5.13 4.76 -0.67
C ILE A 40 -5.03 6.13 -1.34
N ASP A 41 -6.15 6.67 -1.80
CA ASP A 41 -6.18 7.96 -2.49
C ASP A 41 -6.17 9.15 -1.51
N GLN A 42 -6.86 9.05 -0.37
CA GLN A 42 -6.99 10.11 0.62
C GLN A 42 -7.07 9.58 2.05
N VAL A 43 -6.49 10.35 2.98
CA VAL A 43 -6.59 10.12 4.43
C VAL A 43 -7.67 11.06 4.99
N LEU A 44 -8.75 10.50 5.54
CA LEU A 44 -9.83 11.26 6.15
C LEU A 44 -9.46 11.62 7.60
N SER A 45 -9.25 12.90 7.89
CA SER A 45 -8.79 13.35 9.22
C SER A 45 -9.91 13.86 10.15
N ARG A 46 -11.17 13.88 9.73
CA ARG A 46 -12.33 14.21 10.57
C ARG A 46 -13.61 13.53 10.05
N PRO A 47 -14.51 13.04 10.92
CA PRO A 47 -15.88 12.80 10.50
C PRO A 47 -16.48 14.15 10.10
N ILE A 48 -17.02 14.22 8.88
CA ILE A 48 -17.84 15.34 8.44
C ILE A 48 -19.14 15.25 9.26
N ASN A 49 -19.14 15.86 10.44
CA ASN A 49 -20.38 16.12 11.16
C ASN A 49 -20.87 17.50 10.72
N SER A 50 -21.92 17.47 9.90
CA SER A 50 -22.80 18.57 9.53
C SER A 50 -23.47 19.22 10.73
#